data_AF-A0A7S0M0X4-F1
#
_entry.id   AF-A0A7S0M0X4-F1
#
_cell.length_a   1.000
_cell.length_b   1.000
_cell.length_c   1.000
_cell.angle_alpha   90.00
_cell.angle_beta   90.00
_cell.angle_gamma   90.00
#
_symmetry.space_group_name_H-M   'P 1'
#
loop_
_entity.id
_entity.type
_entity.pdbx_description
1 polymer ?
#
loop_
_entity_poly.entity_id
_entity_poly.type
_entity_poly.pdbx_seq_one_letter_code
_entity_poly.pdbx_strand_id
1 'polypeptide(L)'
;MSLVTVSVGQFGNQISGCLYRYLKQDTPFSGERYLFDDSGFARAVLVDGESKVIGKILRDKEMPFRACRANFEQSGRGNNWALGYYGRGGDSGMALVERTLDAFRLEMETCDSYRGCLLLHSLCGGTGSGL
;
A
#
# COMPACT_ATOMS: atom_id res chain seq x y z
N MET A 1 -10.04 -17.15 3.46
CA MET A 1 -8.73 -16.75 4.02
C MET A 1 -8.29 -15.46 3.38
N SER A 2 -7.80 -14.49 4.14
CA SER A 2 -7.48 -13.15 3.61
C SER A 2 -6.04 -12.75 3.89
N LEU A 3 -5.37 -12.21 2.87
CA LEU A 3 -4.05 -11.61 2.91
C LEU A 3 -4.19 -10.12 2.60
N VAL A 4 -3.52 -9.28 3.38
CA VAL A 4 -3.49 -7.82 3.16
C VAL A 4 -2.14 -7.45 2.58
N THR A 5 -2.11 -6.72 1.47
CA THR A 5 -0.86 -6.21 0.87
C THR A 5 -0.56 -4.82 1.40
N VAL A 6 0.66 -4.57 1.88
CA VAL A 6 1.14 -3.23 2.23
C VAL A 6 2.22 -2.85 1.24
N SER A 7 1.98 -1.82 0.43
CA SER A 7 2.88 -1.37 -0.63
C SER A 7 3.54 -0.07 -0.21
N VAL A 8 4.86 -0.08 -0.06
CA VAL A 8 5.63 1.04 0.52
C VAL A 8 6.58 1.64 -0.52
N GLY A 9 6.45 2.96 -0.70
CA GLY A 9 7.25 3.76 -1.59
C GLY A 9 6.98 3.50 -3.07
N GLN A 10 7.63 4.29 -3.92
CA GLN A 10 7.43 4.23 -5.37
C GLN A 10 7.56 2.82 -5.94
N PHE A 11 8.60 2.07 -5.56
CA PHE A 11 8.81 0.70 -6.05
C PHE A 11 7.68 -0.24 -5.62
N GLY A 12 7.34 -0.28 -4.33
CA GLY A 12 6.28 -1.14 -3.80
C GLY A 12 4.94 -0.86 -4.47
N ASN A 13 4.60 0.42 -4.62
CA ASN A 13 3.36 0.85 -5.27
C ASN A 13 3.30 0.47 -6.76
N GLN A 14 4.41 0.60 -7.50
CA GLN A 14 4.45 0.22 -8.91
C GLN A 14 4.35 -1.30 -9.12
N ILE A 15 5.07 -2.08 -8.32
CA ILE A 15 5.00 -3.55 -8.37
C ILE A 15 3.59 -4.02 -7.99
N SER A 16 3.00 -3.45 -6.94
CA SER A 16 1.62 -3.73 -6.53
C SER A 16 0.62 -3.42 -7.65
N GLY A 17 0.75 -2.26 -8.31
CA GLY A 17 -0.09 -1.92 -9.45
C GLY A 17 0.01 -2.91 -10.62
N CYS A 18 1.20 -3.43 -10.91
CA CYS A 18 1.38 -4.49 -11.91
C CYS A 18 0.81 -5.84 -11.45
N LEU A 19 1.06 -6.23 -10.20
CA LEU A 19 0.56 -7.46 -9.60
C LEU A 19 -0.97 -7.51 -9.63
N TYR A 20 -1.65 -6.48 -9.14
CA TYR A 20 -3.11 -6.46 -9.10
C TYR A 20 -3.74 -6.35 -10.49
N ARG A 21 -3.06 -5.74 -11.47
CA ARG A 21 -3.48 -5.78 -12.88
C ARG A 21 -3.46 -7.21 -13.41
N TYR A 22 -2.37 -7.94 -13.15
CA TYR A 22 -2.22 -9.33 -13.58
C TYR A 22 -3.22 -10.24 -12.88
N LEU A 23 -3.35 -10.14 -11.55
CA LEU A 23 -4.30 -10.92 -10.78
C LEU A 23 -5.74 -10.68 -11.23
N LYS A 24 -6.12 -9.44 -11.56
CA LYS A 24 -7.47 -9.15 -12.08
C LYS A 24 -7.76 -9.87 -13.41
N GLN A 25 -6.73 -10.10 -14.24
CA GLN A 25 -6.86 -10.82 -15.51
C GLN A 25 -6.87 -12.34 -15.33
N ASP A 26 -6.06 -12.85 -14.39
CA ASP A 26 -5.78 -14.28 -14.23
C ASP A 26 -6.72 -14.98 -13.23
N THR A 27 -7.36 -14.23 -12.32
CA THR A 27 -8.21 -14.84 -11.29
C THR A 27 -9.65 -14.99 -11.81
N PRO A 28 -10.13 -16.21 -12.11
CA PRO A 28 -11.55 -16.42 -12.39
C PRO A 28 -12.37 -16.03 -11.15
N PHE A 29 -13.49 -15.35 -11.36
CA PHE A 29 -14.33 -14.75 -10.31
C PHE A 29 -14.85 -15.76 -9.26
N SER A 30 -14.69 -17.08 -9.50
CA SER A 30 -15.14 -18.20 -8.66
C SER A 30 -14.07 -18.86 -7.77
N GLY A 31 -12.82 -18.36 -7.75
CA GLY A 31 -11.73 -18.90 -6.91
C GLY A 31 -11.62 -18.28 -5.51
N GLU A 32 -10.76 -18.84 -4.66
CA GLU A 32 -10.44 -18.29 -3.34
C GLU A 32 -9.81 -16.88 -3.44
N ARG A 33 -10.51 -15.87 -2.93
CA ARG A 33 -10.09 -14.46 -3.01
C ARG A 33 -9.22 -14.06 -1.83
N TYR A 34 -7.97 -14.50 -1.83
CA TYR A 34 -7.03 -14.15 -0.75
C TYR A 34 -6.74 -12.65 -0.69
N LEU A 35 -6.53 -12.03 -1.84
CA LEU A 35 -6.06 -10.64 -1.96
C LEU A 35 -7.16 -9.65 -2.33
N PHE A 36 -8.39 -10.13 -2.52
CA PHE A 36 -9.56 -9.32 -2.88
C PHE A 36 -10.67 -9.51 -1.85
N ASP A 37 -11.53 -8.51 -1.74
CA ASP A 37 -12.79 -8.62 -1.03
C ASP A 37 -13.93 -9.13 -1.93
N ASP A 38 -15.10 -9.30 -1.34
CA ASP A 38 -16.28 -9.79 -2.04
C ASP A 38 -16.80 -8.81 -3.09
N SER A 39 -16.51 -7.52 -2.91
CA SER A 39 -16.85 -6.44 -3.85
C SER A 39 -15.86 -6.33 -5.02
N GLY A 40 -14.77 -7.11 -5.01
CA GLY A 40 -13.73 -7.10 -6.05
C GLY A 40 -12.65 -6.03 -5.86
N PHE A 41 -12.62 -5.33 -4.72
CA PHE A 41 -11.51 -4.44 -4.40
C PHE A 41 -10.34 -5.23 -3.80
N ALA A 42 -9.14 -4.72 -4.02
CA ALA A 42 -7.92 -5.25 -3.43
C ALA A 42 -7.89 -4.98 -1.92
N ARG A 43 -7.52 -6.00 -1.15
CA ARG A 43 -7.14 -5.89 0.26
C ARG A 43 -5.72 -5.35 0.34
N ALA A 44 -5.58 -4.04 0.14
CA ALA A 44 -4.29 -3.40 0.01
C ALA A 44 -4.24 -2.01 0.63
N VAL A 45 -3.09 -1.67 1.21
CA VAL A 45 -2.73 -0.34 1.69
C VAL A 45 -1.57 0.17 0.85
N LEU A 46 -1.72 1.37 0.29
CA LEU A 46 -0.70 2.04 -0.52
C LEU A 46 -0.09 3.18 0.29
N VAL A 47 1.24 3.24 0.35
CA VAL A 47 1.96 4.21 1.18
C VAL A 47 3.11 4.81 0.40
N ASP A 48 3.25 6.13 0.41
CA ASP A 48 4.40 6.79 -0.20
C ASP A 48 4.74 8.12 0.47
N GLY A 49 6.01 8.54 0.38
CA GLY A 49 6.40 9.91 0.72
C GLY A 49 5.98 10.92 -0.35
N GLU A 50 5.53 10.45 -1.52
CA GLU A 50 5.17 11.27 -2.68
C GLU A 50 3.83 10.87 -3.30
N SER A 51 3.00 11.85 -3.63
CA SER A 51 1.67 11.61 -4.22
C SER A 51 1.67 11.12 -5.67
N LYS A 52 2.79 11.25 -6.39
CA LYS A 52 2.85 11.08 -7.86
C LYS A 52 2.44 9.68 -8.32
N VAL A 53 2.99 8.64 -7.70
CA VAL A 53 2.78 7.24 -8.10
C VAL A 53 1.39 6.77 -7.70
N ILE A 54 1.04 6.95 -6.43
CA ILE A 54 -0.28 6.59 -5.90
C ILE A 54 -1.38 7.36 -6.65
N GLY A 55 -1.21 8.66 -6.87
CA GLY A 55 -2.17 9.45 -7.63
C GLY A 55 -2.36 8.97 -9.07
N LYS A 56 -1.32 8.43 -9.71
CA LYS A 56 -1.45 7.79 -11.04
C LYS A 56 -2.26 6.50 -10.96
N ILE A 57 -2.00 5.66 -9.96
CA ILE A 57 -2.70 4.39 -9.75
C ILE A 57 -4.19 4.63 -9.44
N LEU A 58 -4.51 5.57 -8.55
CA LEU A 58 -5.89 5.86 -8.15
C LEU A 58 -6.73 6.53 -9.26
N ARG A 59 -6.10 7.18 -10.25
CA ARG A 59 -6.79 7.72 -11.43
C ARG A 59 -7.10 6.65 -12.48
N ASP A 60 -6.43 5.50 -12.43
CA ASP A 60 -6.69 4.38 -13.33
C ASP A 60 -7.92 3.61 -12.81
N LYS A 61 -9.06 3.78 -13.48
CA LYS A 61 -10.33 3.14 -13.10
C LYS A 61 -10.30 1.61 -13.15
N GLU A 62 -9.33 1.04 -13.87
CA GLU A 62 -9.17 -0.41 -13.92
C GLU A 62 -8.51 -0.98 -12.66
N MET A 63 -7.86 -0.14 -11.86
CA MET A 63 -7.16 -0.57 -10.66
C MET A 63 -8.12 -0.83 -9.50
N PRO A 64 -8.01 -1.99 -8.81
CA PRO A 64 -8.93 -2.39 -7.76
C PRO A 64 -8.63 -1.73 -6.40
N PHE A 65 -7.97 -0.57 -6.35
CA PHE A 65 -7.54 0.04 -5.09
C PHE A 65 -8.55 1.04 -4.53
N ARG A 66 -8.73 1.03 -3.21
CA ARG A 66 -9.57 2.00 -2.49
C ARG A 66 -8.76 3.23 -2.15
N ALA A 67 -9.24 4.41 -2.57
CA ALA A 67 -8.58 5.68 -2.25
C ALA A 67 -8.46 5.94 -0.74
N CYS A 68 -9.43 5.44 0.07
CA CYS A 68 -9.40 5.54 1.53
C CYS A 68 -8.35 4.65 2.22
N ARG A 69 -7.62 3.81 1.47
CA ARG A 69 -6.50 2.98 1.95
C ARG A 69 -5.15 3.43 1.39
N ALA A 70 -5.11 4.64 0.81
CA ALA A 70 -3.91 5.21 0.24
C ALA A 70 -3.44 6.40 1.08
N ASN A 71 -2.22 6.31 1.60
CA ASN A 71 -1.59 7.33 2.42
C ASN A 71 -0.36 7.88 1.72
N PHE A 72 -0.27 9.20 1.57
CA PHE A 72 0.92 9.80 0.99
C PHE A 72 1.23 11.18 1.52
N GLU A 73 2.49 11.60 1.34
CA GLU A 73 2.95 12.95 1.63
C GLU A 73 3.24 13.73 0.33
N GLN A 74 3.57 15.01 0.48
CA GLN A 74 3.91 15.89 -0.64
C GLN A 74 5.42 15.95 -0.93
N SER A 75 6.25 15.35 -0.08
CA SER A 75 7.70 15.49 -0.18
C SER A 75 8.39 14.17 0.09
N GLY A 76 9.05 13.65 -0.94
CA GLY A 76 9.78 12.39 -0.87
C GLY A 76 10.98 12.44 0.07
N ARG A 77 11.49 11.24 0.35
CA ARG A 77 12.58 11.05 1.31
C ARG A 77 13.96 10.98 0.65
N GLY A 78 14.04 11.16 -0.67
CA GLY A 78 15.30 11.42 -1.40
C GLY A 78 16.43 10.42 -1.14
N ASN A 79 16.14 9.11 -1.15
CA ASN A 79 17.10 8.04 -0.84
C ASN A 79 17.76 8.13 0.56
N ASN A 80 17.18 8.92 1.48
CA ASN A 80 17.64 9.01 2.85
C ASN A 80 16.83 8.05 3.74
N TRP A 81 17.47 6.95 4.15
CA TRP A 81 16.88 5.96 5.06
C TRP A 81 16.53 6.56 6.42
N ALA A 82 17.39 7.42 6.99
CA ALA A 82 17.14 8.02 8.31
C ALA A 82 15.90 8.91 8.30
N LEU A 83 15.68 9.62 7.19
CA LEU A 83 14.43 10.38 6.97
C LEU A 83 13.22 9.45 6.80
N GLY A 84 13.42 8.27 6.22
CA GLY A 84 12.47 7.15 6.19
C GLY A 84 12.08 6.65 7.58
N TYR A 85 13.08 6.39 8.42
CA TYR A 85 12.87 5.71 9.69
C TYR A 85 12.45 6.65 10.82
N TYR A 86 13.12 7.79 10.95
CA TYR A 86 12.82 8.77 12.00
C TYR A 86 11.76 9.79 11.59
N GLY A 87 11.39 9.82 10.30
CA GLY A 87 10.56 10.87 9.75
C GLY A 87 11.28 12.22 9.68
N ARG A 88 10.52 13.26 9.34
CA ARG A 88 10.98 14.65 9.48
C ARG A 88 10.86 15.04 10.95
N GLY A 89 11.95 15.47 11.59
CA GLY A 89 11.93 15.84 13.01
C GLY A 89 10.80 16.81 13.39
N GLY A 90 10.25 16.65 14.60
CA GLY A 90 9.06 17.37 15.10
C GLY A 90 7.82 16.46 15.22
N ASP A 91 6.69 17.01 15.68
CA ASP A 91 5.43 16.28 15.97
C ASP A 91 4.78 15.59 14.74
N SER A 92 5.30 15.81 13.53
CA SER A 92 4.74 15.28 12.27
C SER A 92 5.55 14.15 11.62
N GLY A 93 6.68 13.73 12.20
CA GLY A 93 7.58 12.75 11.60
C GLY A 93 6.98 11.35 11.43
N MET A 94 6.12 10.92 12.36
CA MET A 94 5.49 9.59 12.35
C MET A 94 4.07 9.57 11.77
N ALA A 95 3.52 10.73 11.40
CA ALA A 95 2.12 10.84 10.99
C ALA A 95 1.77 9.93 9.79
N LEU A 96 2.73 9.66 8.90
CA LEU A 96 2.52 8.74 7.79
C LEU A 96 2.45 7.27 8.24
N VAL A 97 3.27 6.87 9.21
CA VAL A 97 3.25 5.51 9.79
C VAL A 97 1.95 5.29 10.53
N GLU A 98 1.54 6.23 11.39
CA GLU A 98 0.30 6.12 12.17
C GLU A 98 -0.93 5.98 11.26
N ARG A 99 -1.07 6.87 10.26
CA ARG A 99 -2.15 6.76 9.26
C ARG A 99 -2.11 5.44 8.48
N THR A 100 -0.92 4.91 8.24
CA THR A 100 -0.74 3.62 7.54
C THR A 100 -1.17 2.46 8.42
N LEU A 101 -0.79 2.45 9.70
CA LEU A 101 -1.17 1.43 10.66
C LEU A 101 -2.68 1.45 10.90
N ASP A 102 -3.29 2.64 10.96
CA ASP A 102 -4.75 2.78 11.05
C ASP A 102 -5.45 2.24 9.81
N ALA A 103 -4.96 2.59 8.61
CA ALA A 103 -5.51 2.05 7.36
C ALA A 103 -5.34 0.52 7.26
N PHE A 104 -4.21 -0.01 7.71
CA PHE A 104 -3.94 -1.44 7.76
C PHE A 104 -4.87 -2.16 8.74
N ARG A 105 -5.03 -1.62 9.95
CA ARG A 105 -5.97 -2.13 10.94
C ARG A 105 -7.39 -2.17 10.38
N LEU A 106 -7.86 -1.07 9.78
CA LEU A 106 -9.19 -1.00 9.17
C LEU A 106 -9.36 -2.01 8.03
N GLU A 107 -8.30 -2.36 7.30
CA GLU A 107 -8.35 -3.40 6.26
C GLU A 107 -8.32 -4.82 6.84
N MET A 108 -7.61 -5.04 7.95
CA MET A 108 -7.68 -6.31 8.68
C MET A 108 -9.07 -6.55 9.28
N GLU A 109 -9.72 -5.51 9.79
CA GLU A 109 -11.07 -5.58 10.35
C GLU A 109 -12.14 -5.94 9.30
N THR A 110 -11.88 -5.76 7.99
CA THR A 110 -12.78 -6.22 6.91
C THR A 110 -12.53 -7.67 6.47
N CYS A 111 -11.56 -8.36 7.08
CA CYS A 111 -11.24 -9.74 6.74
C CYS A 111 -11.97 -10.72 7.68
N ASP A 112 -12.74 -11.66 7.13
CA ASP A 112 -13.40 -12.71 7.94
C ASP A 112 -12.38 -13.62 8.64
N SER A 113 -11.24 -13.87 7.97
CA SER A 113 -10.13 -14.66 8.53
C SER A 113 -8.81 -14.13 8.01
N TYR A 114 -8.21 -13.21 8.78
CA TYR A 114 -6.87 -12.68 8.52
C TYR A 114 -5.81 -13.78 8.66
N ARG A 115 -4.97 -13.94 7.63
CA ARG A 115 -3.87 -14.90 7.63
C ARG A 115 -2.49 -14.28 7.71
N GLY A 116 -2.32 -13.08 7.16
CA GLY A 116 -1.02 -12.45 7.11
C GLY A 116 -0.98 -11.24 6.19
N CYS A 117 0.24 -10.69 6.10
CA CYS A 117 0.53 -9.50 5.32
C CYS A 117 1.60 -9.79 4.28
N LEU A 118 1.43 -9.27 3.06
CA LEU A 118 2.47 -9.20 2.04
C LEU A 118 3.02 -7.77 1.99
N LEU A 119 4.24 -7.57 2.50
CA LEU A 119 4.92 -6.28 2.43
C LEU A 119 5.71 -6.16 1.12
N LEU A 120 5.38 -5.17 0.31
CA LEU A 120 6.08 -4.85 -0.94
C LEU A 120 6.82 -3.53 -0.77
N HIS A 121 8.14 -3.58 -0.71
CA HIS A 121 8.99 -2.41 -0.49
C HIS A 121 10.34 -2.55 -1.20
N SER A 122 11.11 -1.46 -1.28
CA SER A 122 12.47 -1.49 -1.84
C SER A 122 13.53 -1.42 -0.73
N LEU A 123 14.70 -2.00 -0.98
CA LEU A 123 15.82 -1.97 -0.04
C LEU A 123 16.64 -0.67 -0.11
N CYS A 124 16.57 0.06 -1.23
CA CYS A 124 17.49 1.19 -1.51
C CYS A 124 16.83 2.58 -1.53
N GLY A 125 15.51 2.70 -1.36
CA GLY A 125 14.79 3.99 -1.43
C GLY A 125 14.47 4.57 -0.06
N GLY A 126 14.47 5.90 0.10
CA GLY A 126 14.28 6.52 1.42
C GLY A 126 12.93 6.17 2.09
N THR A 127 11.84 6.15 1.31
CA THR A 127 10.54 5.67 1.80
C THR A 127 10.51 4.15 1.88
N GLY A 128 10.91 3.45 0.80
CA GLY A 128 10.78 2.00 0.71
C GLY A 128 11.60 1.23 1.75
N SER A 129 12.79 1.71 2.13
CA SER A 129 13.66 0.99 3.07
C SER A 129 13.57 1.50 4.49
N GLY A 130 13.06 2.71 4.69
CA GLY A 130 13.01 3.35 6.01
C GLY A 130 11.63 3.40 6.65
N LEU A 131 10.55 3.46 5.86
CA LEU A 131 9.17 3.48 6.36
C LEU A 131 8.63 2.05 6.56
#